data_AF-K8X905-F1
#
_entry.id   AF-K8X905-F1
#
_cell.length_a   1.000
_cell.length_b   1.000
_cell.length_c   1.000
_cell.angle_alpha   90.00
_cell.angle_beta   90.00
_cell.angle_gamma   90.00
#
_symmetry.space_group_name_H-M   'P 1'
#
loop_
_entity.id
_entity.type
_entity.pdbx_description
1 polymer ?
#
loop_
_entity_poly.entity_id
_entity_poly.type
_entity_poly.pdbx_seq_one_letter_code
_entity_poly.pdbx_strand_id
1 'polypeptide(L)' 'MGLTVPLNSGEVKYVPVTAKDILKDGVYTLQYHDAELQVQNCGGFAQARAYTVMEIVGNDYSKTVLYGAPFSIG' A
#
# COMPACT_ATOMS: atom_id res chain seq x y z
N MET A 1 -12.63 -2.14 -10.94
CA MET A 1 -13.21 -2.66 -9.67
C MET A 1 -12.48 -1.91 -8.57
N GLY A 2 -13.11 -0.89 -7.98
CA GLY A 2 -12.45 0.02 -7.04
C GLY A 2 -12.50 -0.48 -5.60
N LEU A 3 -11.48 -0.14 -4.80
CA LEU A 3 -11.42 -0.44 -3.37
C LEU A 3 -12.06 0.71 -2.58
N THR A 4 -13.11 0.42 -1.82
CA THR A 4 -13.75 1.40 -0.92
C THR A 4 -12.97 1.53 0.38
N VAL A 5 -12.59 2.76 0.72
CA VAL A 5 -11.76 3.08 1.89
C VAL A 5 -12.50 4.10 2.76
N PRO A 6 -13.39 3.64 3.66
CA PRO A 6 -13.99 4.54 4.65
C PRO A 6 -12.94 4.89 5.69
N LEU A 7 -12.80 6.20 5.98
CA LEU A 7 -11.92 6.76 7.00
C LEU A 7 -12.73 7.39 8.13
N ASN A 8 -12.27 7.23 9.36
CA ASN A 8 -12.70 8.07 10.47
C ASN A 8 -11.77 9.29 10.60
N SER A 9 -12.21 10.28 11.38
CA SER A 9 -11.39 11.48 11.63
C SER A 9 -10.05 11.11 12.28
N GLY A 10 -8.95 11.52 11.65
CA GLY A 10 -7.58 11.22 12.09
C GLY A 10 -7.11 9.78 11.85
N GLU A 11 -7.90 8.94 11.20
CA GLU A 11 -7.55 7.55 10.94
C GLU A 11 -6.54 7.40 9.79
N VAL A 12 -5.57 6.51 9.97
CA VAL A 12 -4.70 6.02 8.91
C VAL A 12 -5.15 4.61 8.54
N LYS A 13 -5.44 4.39 7.26
CA LYS A 13 -5.88 3.09 6.75
C LYS A 13 -4.89 2.52 5.74
N TYR A 14 -4.52 1.27 5.95
CA TYR A 14 -3.66 0.52 5.04
C TYR A 14 -4.51 -0.23 4.03
N VAL A 15 -4.24 -0.02 2.74
CA VAL A 15 -5.03 -0.58 1.65
C VAL A 15 -4.14 -1.52 0.84
N PRO A 16 -4.35 -2.84 0.89
CA PRO A 16 -3.58 -3.78 0.08
C PRO A 16 -4.03 -3.68 -1.38
N VAL A 17 -3.16 -3.17 -2.24
CA VAL A 17 -3.42 -3.08 -3.69
C VAL A 17 -3.06 -4.38 -4.39
N THR A 18 -1.87 -4.91 -4.11
CA THR A 18 -1.37 -6.16 -4.68
C THR A 18 -0.31 -6.76 -3.76
N ALA A 19 -0.10 -8.07 -3.87
CA ALA A 19 0.94 -8.80 -3.16
C ALA A 19 1.45 -9.94 -4.05
N LYS A 20 2.67 -10.39 -3.77
CA LYS A 20 3.28 -11.52 -4.48
C LYS A 20 4.11 -12.34 -3.50
N ASP A 21 3.83 -13.63 -3.44
CA ASP A 21 4.63 -14.56 -2.67
C ASP A 21 5.92 -14.90 -3.43
N ILE A 22 7.04 -14.81 -2.74
CA ILE A 22 8.37 -15.13 -3.24
C ILE A 22 8.84 -16.40 -2.54
N LEU A 23 8.74 -17.54 -3.24
CA LEU A 23 9.02 -18.87 -2.66
C LEU A 23 10.44 -19.37 -2.95
N LYS A 24 11.17 -18.68 -3.83
CA LYS A 24 12.51 -19.05 -4.29
C LYS A 24 13.32 -17.80 -4.57
N ASP A 25 14.64 -17.96 -4.60
CA ASP A 25 15.54 -16.87 -4.93
C ASP A 25 15.35 -16.42 -6.39
N GLY A 26 15.42 -15.11 -6.61
CA GLY A 26 15.28 -14.54 -7.93
C GLY A 26 14.97 -13.05 -7.92
N VAL A 27 14.85 -12.48 -9.12
CA VAL A 27 14.41 -11.10 -9.31
C VAL A 27 12.91 -11.10 -9.58
N TYR A 28 12.19 -10.34 -8.75
CA TYR A 28 10.74 -10.22 -8.85
C TYR A 28 10.37 -8.76 -9.09
N THR A 29 9.35 -8.56 -9.90
CA THR A 29 8.74 -7.25 -10.12
C THR A 29 7.30 -7.29 -9.66
N LEU A 30 6.91 -6.27 -8.89
CA LEU A 30 5.54 -6.01 -8.47
C LEU A 30 5.08 -4.75 -9.20
N GLN A 31 4.02 -4.87 -10.01
CA GLN A 31 3.46 -3.77 -10.78
C GLN A 31 1.94 -3.76 -10.57
N TYR A 32 1.37 -2.57 -10.56
CA TYR A 32 -0.06 -2.34 -10.59
C TYR A 32 -0.32 -1.12 -11.49
N HIS A 33 -1.49 -1.09 -12.11
CA HIS A 33 -1.92 -0.02 -13.00
C HIS A 33 -3.39 0.27 -12.72
N ASP A 34 -3.78 1.54 -12.75
CA ASP A 34 -5.15 2.01 -12.52
C ASP A 34 -5.86 1.38 -11.31
N ALA A 35 -5.15 1.29 -10.18
CA ALA A 35 -5.74 0.85 -8.92
C ALA A 35 -6.66 1.94 -8.36
N GLU A 36 -7.95 1.86 -8.68
CA GLU A 36 -8.95 2.82 -8.21
C GLU A 36 -9.21 2.69 -6.70
N LEU A 37 -9.08 3.81 -5.98
CA LEU A 37 -9.42 3.94 -4.57
C LEU A 37 -10.57 4.91 -4.39
N GLN A 38 -11.65 4.47 -3.75
CA GLN A 38 -12.80 5.29 -3.41
C GLN A 38 -12.73 5.66 -1.93
N VAL A 39 -12.12 6.80 -1.64
CA VAL A 39 -11.95 7.30 -0.25
C VAL A 39 -13.21 8.05 0.18
N GLN A 40 -13.74 7.69 1.34
CA GLN A 40 -14.96 8.27 1.91
C GLN A 40 -14.66 8.90 3.27
N ASN A 41 -15.47 9.89 3.65
CA ASN A 41 -15.41 10.55 4.97
C ASN A 41 -14.10 11.29 5.28
N CYS A 42 -13.32 11.71 4.27
CA CYS A 42 -12.08 12.45 4.45
C CYS A 42 -12.24 13.96 4.75
N GLY A 43 -13.48 14.48 4.79
CA GLY A 43 -13.75 15.87 5.17
C GLY A 43 -13.16 16.94 4.23
N GLY A 44 -12.70 16.55 3.04
CA GLY A 44 -12.11 17.45 2.05
C GLY A 44 -10.60 17.68 2.18
N PHE A 45 -9.92 17.03 3.14
CA PHE A 45 -8.47 17.05 3.25
C PHE A 45 -7.94 15.64 3.52
N ALA A 46 -7.31 15.02 2.52
CA ALA A 46 -6.65 13.73 2.70
C ALA A 46 -5.34 13.64 1.91
N GLN A 47 -4.39 12.95 2.53
CA GLN A 47 -3.10 12.62 1.96
C GLN A 47 -2.96 11.11 1.86
N ALA A 48 -2.43 10.64 0.74
CA ALA A 48 -2.08 9.25 0.53
C ALA A 48 -0.57 9.11 0.27
N ARG A 49 -0.05 7.90 0.50
CA ARG A 49 1.33 7.54 0.19
C ARG A 49 1.39 6.10 -0.26
N ALA A 50 2.02 5.87 -1.40
CA ALA A 50 2.36 4.53 -1.85
C ALA A 50 3.52 3.98 -1.00
N TYR A 51 3.39 2.75 -0.53
CA TYR A 51 4.46 2.05 0.16
C TYR A 51 4.50 0.58 -0.27
N THR A 52 5.65 -0.05 -0.10
CA THR A 52 5.85 -1.48 -0.39
C THR A 52 6.53 -2.12 0.81
N VAL A 53 6.06 -3.29 1.19
CA VAL A 53 6.64 -4.09 2.27
C VAL A 53 7.29 -5.31 1.64
N MET A 54 8.58 -5.48 1.91
CA MET A 54 9.32 -6.71 1.63
C MET A 54 9.59 -7.39 2.95
N GLU A 55 9.05 -8.59 3.14
CA GLU A 55 9.24 -9.39 4.33
C GLU A 55 9.85 -10.74 3.93
N ILE A 56 11.07 -10.97 4.39
CA ILE A 56 11.81 -12.22 4.22
C ILE A 56 11.63 -13.02 5.50
N VAL A 57 11.03 -14.20 5.37
CA VAL A 57 10.76 -15.14 6.46
C VAL A 57 11.59 -16.41 6.25
N GLY A 58 12.23 -16.92 7.30
CA GLY A 58 13.12 -18.08 7.20
C GLY A 58 14.16 -18.10 8.32
N ASN A 59 15.34 -18.68 8.02
CA ASN A 59 16.48 -18.69 8.96
C ASN A 59 16.92 -17.26 9.35
N ASP A 60 16.81 -16.33 8.40
CA ASP A 60 17.03 -14.90 8.63
C ASP A 60 15.70 -14.16 8.46
N TYR A 61 15.42 -13.25 9.39
CA TYR A 61 14.26 -12.37 9.33
C TYR A 61 14.68 -10.98 8.90
N SER A 62 14.06 -10.48 7.83
CA SER A 62 14.25 -9.10 7.40
C SER A 62 12.95 -8.52 6.90
N LYS A 63 12.58 -7.36 7.46
CA LYS A 63 11.41 -6.61 7.03
C LYS A 63 11.82 -5.21 6.66
N THR A 64 11.62 -4.86 5.39
CA THR A 64 11.95 -3.55 4.84
C THR A 64 10.71 -2.92 4.26
N VAL A 65 10.50 -1.64 4.57
CA VAL A 65 9.39 -0.85 4.02
C VAL A 65 9.98 0.28 3.19
N LEU A 66 9.57 0.36 1.93
CA LEU A 66 9.93 1.44 1.03
C LEU A 66 8.75 2.40 0.90
N TYR A 67 9.01 3.69 1.12
CA TYR A 67 8.01 4.75 1.07
C TYR A 67 8.23 5.64 -0.15
N GLY A 68 7.16 5.84 -0.93
CA GLY A 68 7.11 6.88 -1.94
C GLY A 68 6.87 8.27 -1.35
N ALA A 69 6.97 9.28 -2.20
CA ALA A 69 6.55 10.63 -1.84
C ALA A 69 5.04 10.66 -1.53
N PRO A 70 4.60 11.42 -0.51
CA PRO A 70 3.18 11.61 -0.26
C PRO A 70 2.54 12.49 -1.34
N PHE A 71 1.24 12.30 -1.58
CA PHE A 71 0.45 13.08 -2.53
C PHE A 71 -0.93 13.41 -1.94
N SER A 72 -1.50 14.55 -2.34
CA SER A 72 -2.87 14.94 -1.95
C SER A 72 -3.89 14.19 -2.80
N ILE A 73 -5.01 13.82 -2.18
CA ILE A 73 -6.18 13.20 -2.83
C ILE A 73 -7.47 13.98 -2.53
N GLY A 74 -7.32 15.24 -2.09
CA GLY A 74 -8.35 16.10 -1.53
C GLY A 74 -7.71 17.13 -0.64
#